data_AF-A0A543F7C8-F1
#
_entry.id   AF-A0A543F7C8-F1
#
_cell.length_a   1.000
_cell.length_b   1.000
_cell.length_c   1.000
_cell.angle_alpha   90.00
_cell.angle_beta   90.00
_cell.angle_gamma   90.00
#
_symmetry.space_group_name_H-M   'P 1'
#
loop_
_entity.id
_entity.type
_entity.pdbx_description
1 polymer ?
#
loop_
_entity_poly.entity_id
_entity_poly.type
_entity_poly.pdbx_seq_one_letter_code
_entity_poly.pdbx_strand_id
1 'polypeptide(L)'
;MPSADAVHRLSPVRIRPVERGAAGVGAVYDSVVSTGNDGRMRARDIDRVHACGVLDAAYAEGQLGGEEYRERTAKASKAKTIGELARLTADLQVPAAARDLAPRGATRKPLRRGKSRAGYAGHTRARNVDRANTVRVLDGALGDGQLTAEEHEAATELASEAKTLGELGELVSDLQRAAEPSPTPPRSRRRLLFRVAVGVTAVLGVWAGYLVAGSDDSRVAATSRQTIDPNPVQPLVLPTPELNTVAGMTLFRDRYREKFGDTIVDELALHQNFASVRRIAPEGPQWSVDWNYWGGFQRPNDIITTRRAETRTVDLAILDVEAIGKVLANAPALTKVPGGVVDSIDFSVDDSGIAPGRPLVEIRVNNERGQYGRVQLTPAGEVLKVWEVR
;
A
#
# COMPACT_ATOMS: atom_id res chain seq x y z
N MET A 1 3.60 -84.16 47.26
CA MET A 1 4.33 -83.29 46.30
C MET A 1 5.22 -84.20 45.46
N PRO A 2 5.27 -84.08 44.11
CA PRO A 2 5.21 -82.84 43.32
C PRO A 2 4.20 -82.82 42.14
N SER A 3 4.10 -81.62 41.53
CA SER A 3 3.90 -81.25 40.11
C SER A 3 2.59 -81.47 39.33
N ALA A 4 2.01 -80.31 38.97
CA ALA A 4 1.89 -79.74 37.61
C ALA A 4 0.71 -80.14 36.71
N ASP A 5 -0.24 -79.19 36.65
CA ASP A 5 -0.73 -78.49 35.46
C ASP A 5 -0.97 -79.27 34.17
N ALA A 6 -2.26 -79.43 33.88
CA ALA A 6 -2.81 -79.51 32.55
C ALA A 6 -3.22 -78.11 32.07
N VAL A 7 -3.02 -77.80 30.78
CA VAL A 7 -4.11 -77.60 29.80
C VAL A 7 -3.56 -76.91 28.53
N HIS A 8 -3.82 -77.61 27.41
CA HIS A 8 -3.97 -77.23 25.99
C HIS A 8 -3.04 -76.29 25.21
N ARG A 9 -2.60 -76.86 24.08
CA ARG A 9 -1.98 -76.24 22.90
C ARG A 9 -3.01 -75.59 21.98
N LEU A 10 -2.67 -74.43 21.40
CA LEU A 10 -3.02 -74.01 20.04
C LEU A 10 -1.80 -73.28 19.42
N SER A 11 -1.45 -73.61 18.18
CA SER A 11 -0.33 -73.04 17.39
C SER A 11 -0.87 -72.09 16.28
N PRO A 12 -0.05 -71.52 15.35
CA PRO A 12 0.45 -70.14 15.39
C PRO A 12 0.04 -69.30 14.15
N VAL A 13 0.21 -67.96 14.19
CA VAL A 13 0.10 -67.09 13.00
C VAL A 13 1.43 -66.37 12.73
N ARG A 14 1.97 -66.58 11.52
CA ARG A 14 3.23 -66.02 11.01
C ARG A 14 3.07 -64.55 10.60
N ILE A 15 3.98 -63.70 11.04
CA ILE A 15 4.15 -62.32 10.57
C ILE A 15 5.26 -62.30 9.51
N ARG A 16 4.99 -61.72 8.33
CA ARG A 16 6.00 -61.47 7.28
C ARG A 16 6.65 -60.08 7.47
N PRO A 17 7.96 -59.92 7.20
CA PRO A 17 8.65 -58.63 7.24
C PRO A 17 8.49 -57.89 5.90
N VAL A 18 8.47 -56.56 5.93
CA VAL A 18 8.54 -55.71 4.73
C VAL A 18 9.92 -55.06 4.68
N GLU A 19 10.63 -55.37 3.60
CA GLU A 19 11.95 -54.87 3.25
C GLU A 19 11.96 -53.38 2.88
N ARG A 20 13.12 -52.76 3.11
CA ARG A 20 13.48 -51.39 2.75
C ARG A 20 14.36 -51.46 1.50
N GLY A 21 13.99 -50.77 0.42
CA GLY A 21 14.78 -50.67 -0.82
C GLY A 21 14.50 -49.36 -1.57
N ALA A 22 15.56 -48.69 -1.99
CA ALA A 22 15.65 -47.30 -2.46
C ALA A 22 15.47 -47.11 -3.99
N ALA A 23 15.68 -45.85 -4.43
CA ALA A 23 15.59 -45.26 -5.79
C ALA A 23 14.19 -44.72 -6.14
N GLY A 24 13.97 -43.46 -6.53
CA GLY A 24 14.80 -42.52 -7.27
C GLY A 24 14.15 -42.29 -8.64
N VAL A 25 13.99 -41.02 -9.03
CA VAL A 25 13.61 -40.51 -10.39
C VAL A 25 12.14 -40.10 -10.58
N GLY A 26 11.92 -38.78 -10.53
CA GLY A 26 11.32 -38.00 -11.63
C GLY A 26 9.85 -38.26 -12.02
N ALA A 27 8.96 -37.39 -11.57
CA ALA A 27 7.83 -36.95 -12.38
C ALA A 27 7.50 -35.50 -12.04
N VAL A 28 7.92 -34.62 -12.95
CA VAL A 28 7.59 -33.21 -13.03
C VAL A 28 6.07 -33.04 -13.04
N TYR A 29 5.53 -32.29 -12.08
CA TYR A 29 4.15 -31.79 -12.19
C TYR A 29 4.23 -30.38 -12.74
N ASP A 30 4.01 -30.31 -14.06
CA ASP A 30 3.70 -29.10 -14.81
C ASP A 30 2.50 -28.41 -14.17
N SER A 31 2.74 -27.33 -13.43
CA SER A 31 1.68 -26.45 -12.96
C SER A 31 1.28 -25.54 -14.11
N VAL A 32 0.41 -26.06 -14.98
CA VAL A 32 -0.30 -25.28 -15.98
C VAL A 32 -1.20 -24.27 -15.26
N VAL A 33 -0.67 -23.07 -15.02
CA VAL A 33 -1.22 -21.82 -15.57
C VAL A 33 -2.75 -21.76 -15.46
N SER A 34 -3.28 -21.40 -14.29
CA SER A 34 -4.64 -20.85 -14.17
C SER A 34 -4.63 -19.38 -14.62
N THR A 35 -4.24 -19.13 -15.87
CA THR A 35 -4.12 -17.78 -16.47
C THR A 35 -5.22 -17.52 -17.51
N GLY A 36 -6.18 -18.45 -17.62
CA GLY A 36 -7.23 -18.40 -18.65
C GLY A 36 -8.30 -17.34 -18.42
N ASN A 37 -8.62 -17.00 -17.16
CA ASN A 37 -9.71 -16.07 -16.85
C ASN A 37 -9.23 -14.65 -16.46
N ASP A 38 -8.10 -14.54 -15.76
CA ASP A 38 -7.51 -13.25 -15.38
C ASP A 38 -7.01 -12.46 -16.61
N GLY A 39 -6.69 -13.16 -17.70
CA GLY A 39 -6.23 -12.55 -18.94
C GLY A 39 -7.26 -11.63 -19.63
N ARG A 40 -8.56 -11.83 -19.35
CA ARG A 40 -9.66 -11.03 -19.93
C ARG A 40 -10.24 -10.00 -18.96
N MET A 41 -9.84 -10.05 -17.69
CA MET A 41 -10.33 -9.13 -16.67
C MET A 41 -9.78 -7.73 -16.90
N ARG A 42 -10.64 -6.71 -16.77
CA ARG A 42 -10.22 -5.31 -16.91
C ARG A 42 -9.25 -4.92 -15.80
N ALA A 43 -8.14 -4.28 -16.17
CA ALA A 43 -7.20 -3.73 -15.21
C ALA A 43 -7.80 -2.49 -14.54
N ARG A 44 -7.87 -2.51 -13.21
CA ARG A 44 -8.15 -1.32 -12.39
C ARG A 44 -6.89 -0.47 -12.28
N ASP A 45 -7.06 0.73 -11.74
CA ASP A 45 -5.94 1.65 -11.57
C ASP A 45 -4.88 1.11 -10.62
N ILE A 46 -5.32 0.46 -9.53
CA ILE A 46 -4.44 -0.24 -8.61
C ILE A 46 -3.62 -1.36 -9.28
N ASP A 47 -4.19 -2.06 -10.27
CA ASP A 47 -3.49 -3.13 -10.98
C ASP A 47 -2.38 -2.54 -11.88
N ARG A 48 -2.64 -1.39 -12.52
CA ARG A 48 -1.64 -0.64 -13.30
C ARG A 48 -0.52 -0.09 -12.42
N VAL A 49 -0.85 0.50 -11.28
CA VAL A 49 0.13 1.02 -10.31
C VAL A 49 1.01 -0.11 -9.77
N HIS A 50 0.42 -1.26 -9.43
CA HIS A 50 1.17 -2.43 -8.98
C HIS A 50 2.14 -2.94 -10.05
N ALA A 51 1.72 -3.02 -11.31
CA ALA A 51 2.59 -3.40 -12.41
C ALA A 51 3.74 -2.39 -12.64
N CYS A 52 3.47 -1.09 -12.53
CA CYS A 52 4.51 -0.05 -12.57
C CYS A 52 5.53 -0.21 -11.43
N GLY A 53 5.09 -0.47 -10.21
CA GLY A 53 6.00 -0.71 -9.08
C GLY A 53 6.93 -1.91 -9.28
N VAL A 54 6.45 -2.97 -9.93
CA VAL A 54 7.30 -4.13 -10.30
C VAL A 54 8.33 -3.74 -11.38
N LEU A 55 7.94 -2.92 -12.36
CA LEU A 55 8.85 -2.41 -13.39
C LEU A 55 9.92 -1.48 -12.81
N ASP A 56 9.54 -0.63 -11.85
CA ASP A 56 10.46 0.28 -11.14
C ASP A 56 11.52 -0.51 -10.36
N ALA A 57 11.11 -1.54 -9.63
CA ALA A 57 12.02 -2.43 -8.91
C ALA A 57 12.97 -3.18 -9.86
N ALA A 58 12.46 -3.69 -10.97
CA ALA A 58 13.28 -4.37 -11.97
C ALA A 58 14.30 -3.43 -12.65
N TYR A 59 13.95 -2.16 -12.86
CA TYR A 59 14.89 -1.15 -13.35
C TYR A 59 15.97 -0.81 -12.32
N ALA A 60 15.59 -0.62 -11.05
CA ALA A 60 16.53 -0.34 -9.97
C ALA A 60 17.56 -1.47 -9.76
N GLU A 61 17.17 -2.71 -10.02
CA GLU A 61 18.05 -3.88 -9.95
C GLU A 61 18.81 -4.16 -11.25
N GLY A 62 18.62 -3.35 -12.29
CA GLY A 62 19.30 -3.50 -13.57
C GLY A 62 18.80 -4.66 -14.44
N GLN A 63 17.63 -5.24 -14.13
CA GLN A 63 17.00 -6.26 -14.98
C GLN A 63 16.36 -5.66 -16.23
N LEU A 64 16.07 -4.36 -16.23
CA LEU A 64 15.56 -3.59 -17.38
C LEU A 64 16.51 -2.46 -17.76
N GLY A 65 16.73 -2.27 -19.06
CA GLY A 65 17.41 -1.08 -19.59
C GLY A 65 16.53 0.18 -19.51
N GLY A 66 17.13 1.37 -19.57
CA GLY A 66 16.39 2.63 -19.40
C GLY A 66 15.37 2.95 -20.51
N GLU A 67 15.64 2.55 -21.76
CA GLU A 67 14.66 2.69 -22.85
C GLU A 67 13.52 1.67 -22.73
N GLU A 68 13.87 0.44 -22.39
CA GLU A 68 12.91 -0.66 -22.19
C GLU A 68 11.95 -0.39 -21.03
N TYR A 69 12.48 0.15 -19.92
CA TYR A 69 11.68 0.59 -18.78
C TYR A 69 10.64 1.64 -19.18
N ARG A 70 11.04 2.71 -19.88
CA ARG A 70 10.11 3.76 -20.33
C ARG A 70 9.01 3.21 -21.25
N GLU A 71 9.37 2.30 -22.15
CA GLU A 71 8.43 1.66 -23.04
C GLU A 71 7.41 0.78 -22.29
N ARG A 72 7.87 -0.05 -21.35
CA ARG A 72 7.01 -0.94 -20.56
C ARG A 72 6.10 -0.17 -19.61
N THR A 73 6.58 0.90 -18.97
CA THR A 73 5.76 1.76 -18.10
C THR A 73 4.69 2.50 -18.90
N ALA A 74 5.02 3.01 -20.09
CA ALA A 74 4.03 3.61 -20.99
C ALA A 74 2.97 2.60 -21.45
N LYS A 75 3.34 1.34 -21.71
CA LYS A 75 2.40 0.26 -22.04
C LYS A 75 1.54 -0.13 -20.84
N ALA A 76 2.11 -0.23 -19.64
CA ALA A 76 1.39 -0.57 -18.41
C ALA A 76 0.32 0.48 -18.07
N SER A 77 0.62 1.78 -18.22
CA SER A 77 -0.36 2.87 -18.00
C SER A 77 -1.58 2.81 -18.94
N LYS A 78 -1.41 2.24 -20.14
CA LYS A 78 -2.45 2.13 -21.18
C LYS A 78 -3.11 0.74 -21.24
N ALA A 79 -2.64 -0.21 -20.42
CA ALA A 79 -3.14 -1.57 -20.41
C ALA A 79 -4.60 -1.62 -19.94
N LYS A 80 -5.42 -2.34 -20.69
CA LYS A 80 -6.85 -2.48 -20.43
C LYS A 80 -7.17 -3.76 -19.68
N THR A 81 -6.26 -4.74 -19.67
CA THR A 81 -6.48 -6.05 -19.06
C THR A 81 -5.37 -6.44 -18.09
N ILE A 82 -5.73 -7.24 -17.07
CA ILE A 82 -4.75 -7.81 -16.13
C ILE A 82 -3.80 -8.76 -16.88
N GLY A 83 -4.26 -9.41 -17.95
CA GLY A 83 -3.41 -10.21 -18.84
C GLY A 83 -2.34 -9.40 -19.58
N GLU A 84 -2.66 -8.18 -20.02
CA GLU A 84 -1.67 -7.27 -20.61
C GLU A 84 -0.60 -6.86 -19.59
N LEU A 85 -1.02 -6.54 -18.36
CA LEU A 85 -0.10 -6.19 -17.27
C LEU A 85 0.79 -7.37 -16.87
N ALA A 86 0.22 -8.57 -16.73
CA ALA A 86 0.94 -9.78 -16.38
C ALA A 86 1.99 -10.15 -17.44
N ARG A 87 1.74 -9.90 -18.72
CA ARG A 87 2.73 -10.11 -19.79
C ARG A 87 3.91 -9.14 -19.72
N LEU A 88 3.68 -7.91 -19.28
CA LEU A 88 4.75 -6.90 -19.16
C LEU A 88 5.71 -7.17 -17.99
N THR A 89 5.29 -8.00 -17.02
CA THR A 89 6.05 -8.34 -15.82
C THR A 89 6.43 -9.83 -15.73
N ALA A 90 6.00 -10.67 -16.69
CA ALA A 90 6.16 -12.12 -16.64
C ALA A 90 7.62 -12.60 -16.69
N ASP A 91 8.48 -11.84 -17.35
CA ASP A 91 9.89 -12.14 -17.57
C ASP A 91 10.81 -11.53 -16.50
N LEU A 92 10.26 -10.69 -15.62
CA LEU A 92 11.00 -10.02 -14.56
C LEU A 92 11.14 -10.98 -13.37
N GLN A 93 12.35 -11.09 -12.84
CA GLN A 93 12.57 -11.87 -11.64
C GLN A 93 12.04 -11.07 -10.45
N VAL A 94 11.03 -11.59 -9.75
CA VAL A 94 10.49 -10.98 -8.54
C VAL A 94 11.60 -10.90 -7.49
N PRO A 95 12.10 -9.70 -7.14
CA PRO A 95 13.19 -9.60 -6.20
C PRO A 95 12.72 -9.71 -4.76
N ALA A 96 13.66 -9.87 -3.84
CA ALA A 96 13.37 -9.90 -2.41
C ALA A 96 12.59 -8.65 -1.94
N ALA A 97 12.84 -7.49 -2.54
CA ALA A 97 12.13 -6.23 -2.26
C ALA A 97 10.64 -6.26 -2.65
N ALA A 98 10.26 -6.99 -3.71
CA ALA A 98 8.85 -7.15 -4.11
C ALA A 98 8.13 -8.28 -3.34
N ARG A 99 8.87 -9.20 -2.69
CA ARG A 99 8.28 -10.18 -1.76
C ARG A 99 7.76 -9.56 -0.46
N ASP A 100 8.11 -8.31 -0.19
CA ASP A 100 7.60 -7.54 0.95
C ASP A 100 6.40 -6.66 0.55
N LEU A 101 6.14 -6.47 -0.75
CA LEU A 101 4.93 -5.83 -1.29
C LEU A 101 3.86 -6.82 -1.78
N ALA A 102 4.22 -8.08 -2.04
CA ALA A 102 3.25 -9.15 -2.19
C ALA A 102 2.68 -9.51 -0.80
N PRO A 103 1.36 -9.65 -0.61
CA PRO A 103 0.82 -10.15 0.65
C PRO A 103 1.41 -11.53 0.88
N ARG A 104 2.30 -11.67 1.88
CA ARG A 104 2.83 -12.95 2.30
C ARG A 104 1.68 -13.80 2.81
N GLY A 105 1.12 -14.61 1.92
CA GLY A 105 0.31 -15.76 2.28
C GLY A 105 1.12 -16.59 3.26
N ALA A 106 0.64 -16.64 4.50
CA ALA A 106 1.27 -17.41 5.57
C ALA A 106 1.59 -18.82 5.07
N THR A 107 2.88 -19.16 5.01
CA THR A 107 3.35 -20.52 4.77
C THR A 107 3.00 -21.39 5.97
N ARG A 108 1.75 -21.83 6.05
CA ARG A 108 1.36 -22.93 6.92
C ARG A 108 1.74 -24.23 6.19
N LYS A 109 2.67 -24.99 6.80
CA LYS A 109 2.93 -26.40 6.47
C LYS A 109 1.60 -27.12 6.19
N PRO A 110 1.51 -28.02 5.19
CA PRO A 110 0.26 -28.68 4.85
C PRO A 110 -0.08 -29.68 5.95
N LEU A 111 -0.86 -29.24 6.94
CA LEU A 111 -1.62 -30.17 7.75
C LEU A 111 -2.70 -30.75 6.85
N ARG A 112 -2.60 -32.07 6.69
CA ARG A 112 -3.56 -32.98 6.05
C ARG A 112 -4.94 -32.36 5.79
N ARG A 113 -5.23 -32.21 4.51
CA ARG A 113 -6.55 -32.09 3.86
C ARG A 113 -7.72 -32.53 4.75
N GLY A 114 -8.30 -31.56 5.46
CA GLY A 114 -9.63 -31.64 6.05
C GLY A 114 -10.55 -30.70 5.26
N LYS A 115 -11.59 -31.25 4.67
CA LYS A 115 -12.57 -30.55 3.84
C LYS A 115 -13.44 -29.64 4.73
N SER A 116 -13.14 -28.34 4.80
CA SER A 116 -14.10 -27.33 5.25
C SER A 116 -13.77 -25.94 4.69
N ARG A 117 -14.73 -25.39 3.95
CA ARG A 117 -14.78 -23.99 3.51
C ARG A 117 -14.87 -23.12 4.76
N ALA A 118 -13.90 -22.25 5.00
CA ALA A 118 -13.97 -21.25 6.05
C ALA A 118 -14.86 -20.09 5.60
N GLY A 119 -16.17 -20.32 5.64
CA GLY A 119 -17.22 -19.30 5.62
C GLY A 119 -18.29 -19.77 6.59
N TYR A 120 -18.75 -18.90 7.48
CA TYR A 120 -19.84 -19.23 8.40
C TYR A 120 -21.05 -19.75 7.61
N ALA A 121 -21.74 -20.77 8.11
CA ALA A 121 -22.88 -21.34 7.41
C ALA A 121 -23.97 -20.28 7.21
N GLY A 122 -24.64 -20.25 6.06
CA GLY A 122 -25.62 -19.20 5.73
C GLY A 122 -26.76 -19.07 6.73
N HIS A 123 -27.09 -20.13 7.46
CA HIS A 123 -28.08 -20.11 8.55
C HIS A 123 -27.58 -19.47 9.86
N THR A 124 -26.35 -18.94 9.88
CA THR A 124 -25.80 -18.25 11.06
C THR A 124 -26.47 -16.90 11.21
N ARG A 125 -26.89 -16.56 12.44
CA ARG A 125 -27.56 -15.28 12.71
C ARG A 125 -26.65 -14.09 12.41
N ALA A 126 -27.15 -13.12 11.66
CA ALA A 126 -26.44 -11.89 11.37
C ALA A 126 -26.35 -10.99 12.63
N ARG A 127 -25.16 -10.46 12.90
CA ARG A 127 -24.93 -9.43 13.93
C ARG A 127 -25.12 -8.04 13.32
N ASN A 128 -25.27 -7.04 14.18
CA ASN A 128 -25.36 -5.63 13.75
C ASN A 128 -24.15 -5.21 12.90
N VAL A 129 -22.94 -5.72 13.21
CA VAL A 129 -21.73 -5.46 12.42
C VAL A 129 -21.84 -6.06 11.02
N ASP A 130 -22.44 -7.24 10.90
CA ASP A 130 -22.60 -7.91 9.60
C ASP A 130 -23.60 -7.13 8.72
N ARG A 131 -24.72 -6.65 9.30
CA ARG A 131 -25.67 -5.76 8.62
C ARG A 131 -25.05 -4.42 8.22
N ALA A 132 -24.31 -3.77 9.11
CA ALA A 132 -23.65 -2.49 8.84
C ALA A 132 -22.58 -2.60 7.73
N ASN A 133 -21.88 -3.73 7.66
CA ASN A 133 -20.94 -4.00 6.58
C ASN A 133 -21.67 -4.22 5.25
N THR A 134 -22.84 -4.88 5.25
CA THR A 134 -23.68 -5.00 4.05
C THR A 134 -24.14 -3.62 3.56
N VAL A 135 -24.61 -2.74 4.44
CA VAL A 135 -25.03 -1.37 4.06
C VAL A 135 -23.88 -0.58 3.41
N ARG A 136 -22.65 -0.67 3.94
CA ARG A 136 -21.48 -0.05 3.29
C ARG A 136 -21.22 -0.55 1.87
N VAL A 137 -21.52 -1.82 1.60
CA VAL A 137 -21.42 -2.39 0.25
C VAL A 137 -22.53 -1.85 -0.66
N LEU A 138 -23.75 -1.67 -0.13
CA LEU A 138 -24.85 -1.02 -0.86
C LEU A 138 -24.54 0.45 -1.18
N ASP A 139 -23.95 1.19 -0.24
CA ASP A 139 -23.53 2.59 -0.44
C ASP A 139 -22.49 2.69 -1.56
N GLY A 140 -21.52 1.78 -1.58
CA GLY A 140 -20.56 1.65 -2.68
C GLY A 140 -21.25 1.36 -4.02
N ALA A 141 -22.23 0.45 -4.03
CA ALA A 141 -22.99 0.11 -5.22
C ALA A 141 -23.85 1.28 -5.74
N LEU A 142 -24.41 2.12 -4.86
CA LEU A 142 -25.08 3.38 -5.24
C LEU A 142 -24.09 4.38 -5.86
N GLY A 143 -22.90 4.54 -5.25
CA GLY A 143 -21.84 5.40 -5.78
C GLY A 143 -21.30 4.94 -7.15
N ASP A 144 -21.27 3.63 -7.36
CA ASP A 144 -20.88 2.99 -8.63
C ASP A 144 -22.03 2.94 -9.66
N GLY A 145 -23.21 3.47 -9.31
CA GLY A 145 -24.41 3.52 -10.17
C GLY A 145 -25.04 2.16 -10.46
N GLN A 146 -24.75 1.13 -9.65
CA GLN A 146 -25.33 -0.21 -9.75
C GLN A 146 -26.72 -0.30 -9.09
N LEU A 147 -27.00 0.61 -8.16
CA LEU A 147 -28.31 0.80 -7.54
C LEU A 147 -28.78 2.23 -7.83
N THR A 148 -30.08 2.38 -8.10
CA THR A 148 -30.72 3.70 -8.02
C THR A 148 -30.94 4.09 -6.55
N ALA A 149 -31.23 5.37 -6.29
CA ALA A 149 -31.48 5.84 -4.92
C ALA A 149 -32.68 5.13 -4.26
N GLU A 150 -33.73 4.86 -5.04
CA GLU A 150 -34.93 4.14 -4.56
C GLU A 150 -34.61 2.66 -4.26
N GLU A 151 -33.80 2.01 -5.10
CA GLU A 151 -33.38 0.62 -4.87
C GLU A 151 -32.40 0.48 -3.71
N HIS A 152 -31.53 1.48 -3.50
CA HIS A 152 -30.63 1.54 -2.36
C HIS A 152 -31.39 1.66 -1.03
N GLU A 153 -32.43 2.51 -0.98
CA GLU A 153 -33.28 2.65 0.20
C GLU A 153 -33.97 1.32 0.54
N ALA A 154 -34.58 0.67 -0.45
CA ALA A 154 -35.22 -0.63 -0.28
C ALA A 154 -34.23 -1.74 0.12
N ALA A 155 -33.02 -1.76 -0.48
CA ALA A 155 -31.99 -2.74 -0.15
C ALA A 155 -31.44 -2.53 1.27
N THR A 156 -31.36 -1.27 1.72
CA THR A 156 -30.88 -0.93 3.07
C THR A 156 -31.91 -1.33 4.14
N GLU A 157 -33.20 -1.15 3.85
CA GLU A 157 -34.28 -1.66 4.70
C GLU A 157 -34.23 -3.19 4.83
N LEU A 158 -34.13 -3.91 3.71
CA LEU A 158 -33.99 -5.37 3.69
C LEU A 158 -32.73 -5.86 4.42
N ALA A 159 -31.60 -5.16 4.30
CA ALA A 159 -30.38 -5.48 5.03
C ALA A 159 -30.55 -5.28 6.54
N SER A 160 -31.35 -4.31 6.97
CA SER A 160 -31.64 -4.05 8.38
C SER A 160 -32.50 -5.14 9.02
N GLU A 161 -33.42 -5.72 8.24
CA GLU A 161 -34.34 -6.76 8.67
C GLU A 161 -33.76 -8.18 8.60
N ALA A 162 -32.69 -8.37 7.81
CA ALA A 162 -32.04 -9.66 7.62
C ALA A 162 -31.60 -10.29 8.96
N LYS A 163 -32.02 -11.53 9.17
CA LYS A 163 -31.77 -12.32 10.38
C LYS A 163 -30.57 -13.24 10.22
N THR A 164 -30.18 -13.58 8.99
CA THR A 164 -29.11 -14.54 8.72
C THR A 164 -28.03 -14.00 7.78
N LEU A 165 -26.82 -14.56 7.88
CA LEU A 165 -25.71 -14.24 6.97
C LEU A 165 -25.99 -14.69 5.53
N GLY A 166 -26.85 -15.69 5.34
CA GLY A 166 -27.33 -16.14 4.03
C GLY A 166 -28.17 -15.08 3.34
N GLU A 167 -29.15 -14.50 4.05
CA GLU A 167 -30.01 -13.40 3.54
C GLU A 167 -29.18 -12.17 3.13
N LEU A 168 -28.22 -11.76 3.98
CA LEU A 168 -27.28 -10.68 3.64
C LEU A 168 -26.39 -11.03 2.44
N GLY A 169 -26.00 -12.30 2.35
CA GLY A 169 -25.18 -12.81 1.24
C GLY A 169 -25.93 -12.84 -0.08
N GLU A 170 -27.23 -13.14 -0.08
CA GLU A 170 -28.08 -13.10 -1.29
C GLU A 170 -28.22 -11.68 -1.83
N LEU A 171 -28.44 -10.69 -0.95
CA LEU A 171 -28.55 -9.27 -1.33
C LEU A 171 -27.28 -8.76 -2.04
N VAL A 172 -26.09 -9.12 -1.51
CA VAL A 172 -24.80 -8.71 -2.10
C VAL A 172 -24.43 -9.56 -3.33
N SER A 173 -24.82 -10.83 -3.36
CA SER A 173 -24.59 -11.73 -4.49
C SER A 173 -25.36 -11.28 -5.74
N ASP A 174 -26.56 -10.74 -5.56
CA ASP A 174 -27.35 -10.20 -6.68
C ASP A 174 -26.68 -8.97 -7.31
N LEU A 175 -26.11 -8.07 -6.49
CA LEU A 175 -25.28 -6.95 -6.96
C LEU A 175 -24.05 -7.41 -7.76
N GLN A 176 -23.42 -8.51 -7.34
CA GLN A 176 -22.30 -9.10 -8.05
C GLN A 176 -22.72 -9.81 -9.35
N ARG A 177 -23.98 -10.24 -9.48
CA ARG A 177 -24.53 -10.88 -10.68
C ARG A 177 -25.07 -9.88 -11.70
N ALA A 178 -25.59 -8.73 -11.27
CA ALA A 178 -25.96 -7.61 -12.14
C ALA A 178 -24.76 -7.04 -12.94
N ALA A 179 -23.53 -7.35 -12.52
CA ALA A 179 -22.30 -7.02 -13.22
C ALA A 179 -22.04 -7.85 -14.50
N GLU A 180 -22.80 -8.93 -14.75
CA GLU A 180 -22.82 -9.60 -16.05
C GLU A 180 -23.85 -8.94 -16.98
N PRO A 181 -23.47 -8.47 -18.18
CA PRO A 181 -24.39 -7.76 -19.05
C PRO A 181 -25.53 -8.68 -19.49
N SER A 182 -26.75 -8.34 -19.09
CA SER A 182 -27.95 -8.96 -19.67
C SER A 182 -28.02 -8.66 -21.17
N PRO A 183 -28.40 -9.62 -22.03
CA PRO A 183 -28.47 -9.40 -23.46
C PRO A 183 -29.57 -8.38 -23.79
N THR A 184 -29.17 -7.23 -24.33
CA THR A 184 -30.10 -6.20 -24.83
C THR A 184 -30.41 -6.43 -26.32
N PRO A 185 -31.67 -6.32 -26.77
CA PRO A 185 -32.04 -6.50 -28.17
C PRO A 185 -31.50 -5.37 -29.06
N PRO A 186 -31.27 -5.61 -30.37
CA PRO A 186 -30.56 -4.66 -31.22
C PRO A 186 -31.38 -3.39 -31.44
N ARG A 187 -30.89 -2.25 -30.96
CA ARG A 187 -31.43 -0.92 -31.27
C ARG A 187 -30.80 -0.35 -32.54
N SER A 188 -31.68 0.02 -33.47
CA SER A 188 -31.44 0.55 -34.81
C SER A 188 -30.44 1.73 -34.86
N ARG A 189 -29.42 1.58 -35.74
CA ARG A 189 -28.35 2.55 -36.02
C ARG A 189 -28.81 3.85 -36.73
N ARG A 190 -30.11 4.04 -36.97
CA ARG A 190 -30.62 5.13 -37.81
C ARG A 190 -30.72 6.51 -37.10
N ARG A 191 -30.62 6.57 -35.77
CA ARG A 191 -30.72 7.83 -35.00
C ARG A 191 -29.40 8.39 -34.48
N LEU A 192 -28.29 7.64 -34.57
CA LEU A 192 -26.97 8.08 -34.10
C LEU A 192 -26.22 8.93 -35.14
N LEU A 193 -26.46 8.70 -36.44
CA LEU A 193 -25.83 9.45 -37.54
C LEU A 193 -26.27 10.92 -37.60
N PHE A 194 -27.44 11.26 -37.05
CA PHE A 194 -27.94 12.64 -37.04
C PHE A 194 -27.29 13.54 -35.96
N ARG A 195 -26.62 12.95 -34.96
CA ARG A 195 -25.96 13.70 -33.86
C ARG A 195 -24.46 13.91 -34.06
N VAL A 196 -23.82 13.14 -34.94
CA VAL A 196 -22.39 13.32 -35.29
C VAL A 196 -22.19 14.48 -36.29
N ALA A 197 -23.20 14.82 -37.10
CA ALA A 197 -23.09 15.86 -38.13
C ALA A 197 -23.06 17.31 -37.59
N VAL A 198 -23.44 17.57 -36.34
CA VAL A 198 -23.50 18.95 -35.77
C VAL A 198 -22.23 19.32 -34.99
N GLY A 199 -21.39 18.34 -34.61
CA GLY A 199 -20.15 18.61 -33.86
C GLY A 199 -18.91 18.88 -34.74
N VAL A 200 -18.92 18.47 -36.01
CA VAL A 200 -17.72 18.49 -36.87
C VAL A 200 -17.51 19.84 -37.59
N THR A 201 -18.54 20.70 -37.67
CA THR A 201 -18.43 22.02 -38.31
C THR A 201 -17.80 23.11 -37.43
N ALA A 202 -17.72 22.93 -36.11
CA ALA A 202 -17.15 23.95 -35.21
C ALA A 202 -15.61 23.85 -35.06
N VAL A 203 -15.01 22.68 -35.33
CA VAL A 203 -13.55 22.48 -35.15
C VAL A 203 -12.76 22.72 -36.45
N LEU A 204 -13.40 22.61 -37.62
CA LEU A 204 -12.74 22.85 -38.92
C LEU A 204 -12.66 24.34 -39.32
N GLY A 205 -13.39 25.24 -38.65
CA GLY A 205 -13.32 26.68 -38.91
C GLY A 205 -12.09 27.38 -38.31
N VAL A 206 -11.50 26.82 -37.25
CA VAL A 206 -10.37 27.45 -36.53
C VAL A 206 -9.02 27.12 -37.20
N TRP A 207 -8.90 26.02 -37.95
CA TRP A 207 -7.67 25.66 -38.64
C TRP A 207 -7.48 26.33 -40.02
N ALA A 208 -8.55 26.87 -40.62
CA ALA A 208 -8.49 27.51 -41.94
C ALA A 208 -8.07 28.99 -41.90
N GLY A 209 -8.00 29.61 -40.72
CA GLY A 209 -7.60 31.02 -40.56
C GLY A 209 -6.10 31.27 -40.44
N TYR A 210 -5.29 30.25 -40.16
CA TYR A 210 -3.85 30.41 -39.88
C TYR A 210 -2.93 30.18 -41.10
N LEU A 211 -3.47 29.85 -42.28
CA LEU A 211 -2.67 29.58 -43.48
C LEU A 211 -2.92 30.54 -44.66
N VAL A 212 -3.56 31.70 -44.45
CA VAL A 212 -3.77 32.73 -45.49
C VAL A 212 -3.58 34.15 -44.94
N ALA A 213 -2.49 34.40 -44.21
CA ALA A 213 -2.01 35.76 -43.94
C ALA A 213 -0.51 35.80 -44.23
N GLY A 214 -0.16 36.57 -45.25
CA GLY A 214 1.08 36.44 -46.01
C GLY A 214 2.36 36.76 -45.24
N SER A 215 3.39 36.01 -45.59
CA SER A 215 4.76 36.50 -45.62
C SER A 215 4.89 37.59 -46.68
N ASP A 216 5.27 38.80 -46.27
CA ASP A 216 6.08 39.69 -47.10
C ASP A 216 7.29 40.15 -46.28
N ASP A 217 8.45 40.03 -46.92
CA ASP A 217 9.80 40.26 -46.41
C ASP A 217 10.07 41.77 -46.26
N SER A 218 10.75 42.17 -45.18
CA SER A 218 11.48 43.45 -45.10
C SER A 218 12.50 43.42 -43.96
N ARG A 219 13.77 43.24 -44.33
CA ARG A 219 14.96 43.44 -43.50
C ARG A 219 15.14 44.91 -43.13
N VAL A 220 15.35 45.24 -41.84
CA VAL A 220 16.22 46.36 -41.43
C VAL A 220 16.93 46.04 -40.09
N ALA A 221 18.27 45.98 -40.22
CA ALA A 221 19.36 46.33 -39.31
C ALA A 221 19.35 45.99 -37.80
N ALA A 222 20.45 45.36 -37.41
CA ALA A 222 20.92 45.14 -36.04
C ALA A 222 21.04 46.44 -35.22
N THR A 223 20.67 46.36 -33.95
CA THR A 223 21.15 47.24 -32.87
C THR A 223 21.43 46.40 -31.62
N SER A 224 22.73 46.30 -31.33
CA SER A 224 23.42 46.03 -30.06
C SER A 224 22.80 45.12 -28.97
N ARG A 225 23.53 44.03 -28.73
CA ARG A 225 23.77 43.25 -27.49
C ARG A 225 23.25 43.90 -26.19
N GLN A 226 22.43 43.15 -25.46
CA GLN A 226 22.71 42.86 -24.05
C GLN A 226 23.07 41.39 -23.93
N THR A 227 24.34 41.13 -23.60
CA THR A 227 24.79 39.82 -23.16
C THR A 227 24.18 39.59 -21.78
N ILE A 228 23.09 38.83 -21.70
CA ILE A 228 22.74 38.17 -20.44
C ILE A 228 23.76 37.06 -20.32
N ASP A 229 24.74 37.21 -19.44
CA ASP A 229 25.61 36.12 -19.04
C ASP A 229 24.72 34.94 -18.64
N PRO A 230 24.78 33.79 -19.33
CA PRO A 230 24.17 32.58 -18.86
C PRO A 230 25.07 32.08 -17.73
N ASN A 231 24.94 32.68 -16.55
CA ASN A 231 25.52 32.10 -15.36
C ASN A 231 24.96 30.67 -15.29
N PRO A 232 25.80 29.61 -15.31
CA PRO A 232 25.29 28.27 -15.11
C PRO A 232 24.61 28.28 -13.75
N VAL A 233 23.30 28.00 -13.71
CA VAL A 233 22.61 27.69 -12.46
C VAL A 233 23.34 26.46 -11.92
N GLN A 234 24.30 26.68 -11.02
CA GLN A 234 24.99 25.61 -10.35
C GLN A 234 23.88 24.81 -9.63
N PRO A 235 23.80 23.48 -9.82
CA PRO A 235 22.88 22.69 -9.03
C PRO A 235 23.25 22.93 -7.56
N LEU A 236 22.39 23.65 -6.84
CA LEU A 236 22.55 23.82 -5.42
C LEU A 236 22.27 22.44 -4.81
N VAL A 237 23.31 21.65 -4.64
CA VAL A 237 23.28 20.44 -3.83
C VAL A 237 23.05 20.93 -2.41
N LEU A 238 21.78 21.12 -2.05
CA LEU A 238 21.40 21.28 -0.66
C LEU A 238 21.80 19.96 -0.01
N PRO A 239 22.78 19.94 0.92
CA PRO A 239 22.98 18.74 1.71
C PRO A 239 21.66 18.47 2.43
N THR A 240 21.03 17.34 2.12
CA THR A 240 19.90 16.82 2.90
C THR A 240 20.53 15.91 3.95
N PRO A 241 20.90 16.42 5.14
CA PRO A 241 21.37 15.57 6.22
C PRO A 241 20.34 14.49 6.50
N GLU A 242 20.82 13.30 6.88
CA GLU A 242 19.97 12.20 7.27
C GLU A 242 19.05 12.64 8.43
N LEU A 243 17.76 12.38 8.31
CA LEU A 243 16.76 12.97 9.21
C LEU A 243 16.82 12.37 10.61
N ASN A 244 17.43 11.20 10.74
CA ASN A 244 17.79 10.59 12.01
C ASN A 244 19.07 11.18 12.63
N THR A 245 19.57 12.35 12.20
CA THR A 245 20.72 13.05 12.80
C THR A 245 20.31 14.39 13.44
N VAL A 246 21.15 14.98 14.28
CA VAL A 246 20.91 16.32 14.88
C VAL A 246 20.66 17.39 13.81
N ALA A 247 21.49 17.38 12.76
CA ALA A 247 21.36 18.31 11.64
C ALA A 247 20.05 18.07 10.87
N GLY A 248 19.69 16.80 10.63
CA GLY A 248 18.46 16.42 9.94
C GLY A 248 17.18 16.75 10.71
N MET A 249 17.15 16.46 12.01
CA MET A 249 16.05 16.83 12.90
C MET A 249 15.84 18.35 12.94
N THR A 250 16.92 19.11 13.01
CA THR A 250 16.86 20.58 13.03
C THR A 250 16.32 21.12 11.70
N LEU A 251 16.87 20.64 10.58
CA LEU A 251 16.40 20.98 9.25
C LEU A 251 14.91 20.65 9.07
N PHE A 252 14.50 19.45 9.48
CA PHE A 252 13.11 19.02 9.38
C PHE A 252 12.17 19.95 10.14
N ARG A 253 12.50 20.28 11.40
CA ARG A 253 11.71 21.19 12.23
C ARG A 253 11.55 22.56 11.57
N ASP A 254 12.62 23.09 10.98
CA ASP A 254 12.60 24.39 10.32
C ASP A 254 11.74 24.36 9.05
N ARG A 255 11.87 23.32 8.21
CA ARG A 255 11.03 23.13 7.02
C ARG A 255 9.57 22.89 7.37
N TYR A 256 9.30 22.18 8.45
CA TYR A 256 7.96 21.96 8.96
C TYR A 256 7.30 23.28 9.35
N ARG A 257 8.01 24.11 10.12
CA ARG A 257 7.56 25.44 10.53
C ARG A 257 7.30 26.35 9.33
N GLU A 258 8.18 26.33 8.34
CA GLU A 258 8.00 27.10 7.10
C GLU A 258 6.74 26.66 6.32
N LYS A 259 6.50 25.36 6.23
CA LYS A 259 5.37 24.81 5.46
C LYS A 259 4.02 25.07 6.11
N PHE A 260 3.93 24.88 7.42
CA PHE A 260 2.65 24.85 8.14
C PHE A 260 2.42 26.08 9.05
N GLY A 261 3.46 26.87 9.32
CA GLY A 261 3.38 28.03 10.22
C GLY A 261 3.39 27.68 11.71
N ASP A 262 3.39 26.39 12.05
CA ASP A 262 3.43 25.86 13.42
C ASP A 262 4.47 24.72 13.53
N THR A 263 4.63 24.18 14.74
CA THR A 263 5.46 22.99 15.01
C THR A 263 4.64 21.87 15.65
N ILE A 264 3.33 21.84 15.40
CA ILE A 264 2.39 20.98 16.11
C ILE A 264 2.06 19.75 15.27
N VAL A 265 2.36 18.57 15.80
CA VAL A 265 2.09 17.27 15.17
C VAL A 265 1.27 16.37 16.09
N ASP A 266 0.56 15.39 15.55
CA ASP A 266 0.03 14.27 16.34
C ASP A 266 1.11 13.19 16.52
N GLU A 267 1.80 12.88 15.42
CA GLU A 267 2.85 11.87 15.35
C GLU A 267 3.88 12.28 14.30
N LEU A 268 5.16 12.07 14.59
CA LEU A 268 6.26 12.27 13.66
C LEU A 268 7.17 11.04 13.73
N ALA A 269 7.44 10.40 12.59
CA ALA A 269 8.48 9.38 12.49
C ALA A 269 9.58 9.87 11.55
N LEU A 270 10.82 9.93 12.06
CA LEU A 270 12.02 10.27 11.30
C LEU A 270 12.80 9.00 11.02
N HIS A 271 12.91 8.64 9.75
CA HIS A 271 13.82 7.62 9.24
C HIS A 271 15.09 8.27 8.69
N GLN A 272 16.07 7.48 8.25
CA GLN A 272 17.30 8.01 7.66
C GLN A 272 17.04 8.97 6.49
N ASN A 273 16.19 8.56 5.54
CA ASN A 273 16.01 9.27 4.27
C ASN A 273 14.67 10.00 4.17
N PHE A 274 13.76 9.78 5.11
CA PHE A 274 12.41 10.31 5.03
C PHE A 274 11.76 10.51 6.38
N ALA A 275 10.74 11.35 6.41
CA ALA A 275 9.87 11.48 7.56
C ALA A 275 8.42 11.27 7.18
N SER A 276 7.64 10.72 8.10
CA SER A 276 6.18 10.72 8.03
C SER A 276 5.63 11.55 9.18
N VAL A 277 4.60 12.34 8.89
CA VAL A 277 3.92 13.20 9.86
C VAL A 277 2.44 12.93 9.80
N ARG A 278 1.84 12.72 10.96
CA ARG A 278 0.40 12.87 11.13
C ARG A 278 0.12 14.18 11.86
N ARG A 279 -0.82 14.96 11.35
CA ARG A 279 -1.32 16.18 12.01
C ARG A 279 -2.82 16.30 11.85
N ILE A 280 -3.42 17.21 12.62
CA ILE A 280 -4.80 17.64 12.44
C ILE A 280 -5.00 18.14 11.00
N ALA A 281 -6.08 17.66 10.38
CA ALA A 281 -6.44 18.04 9.02
C ALA A 281 -7.08 19.45 9.01
N PRO A 282 -6.92 20.21 7.91
CA PRO A 282 -7.51 21.55 7.80
C PRO A 282 -9.05 21.55 7.89
N GLU A 283 -9.70 20.43 7.61
CA GLU A 283 -11.15 20.24 7.71
C GLU A 283 -11.67 20.21 9.15
N GLY A 284 -10.79 20.03 10.13
CA GLY A 284 -11.10 20.20 11.55
C GLY A 284 -10.43 19.18 12.49
N PRO A 285 -10.57 19.38 13.81
CA PRO A 285 -9.84 18.63 14.84
C PRO A 285 -10.26 17.16 14.99
N GLN A 286 -11.41 16.77 14.44
CA GLN A 286 -11.84 15.38 14.33
C GLN A 286 -11.19 14.61 13.18
N TRP A 287 -10.35 15.27 12.40
CA TRP A 287 -9.69 14.70 11.23
C TRP A 287 -8.17 14.81 11.34
N SER A 288 -7.47 13.83 10.78
CA SER A 288 -6.03 13.82 10.64
C SER A 288 -5.62 13.57 9.20
N VAL A 289 -4.46 14.09 8.83
CA VAL A 289 -3.85 13.94 7.51
C VAL A 289 -2.40 13.50 7.69
N ASP A 290 -1.99 12.56 6.85
CA ASP A 290 -0.61 12.08 6.79
C ASP A 290 0.18 12.82 5.71
N TRP A 291 1.42 13.15 6.00
CA TRP A 291 2.37 13.79 5.11
C TRP A 291 3.69 13.03 5.11
N ASN A 292 4.27 12.82 3.94
CA ASN A 292 5.64 12.34 3.79
C ASN A 292 6.57 13.52 3.47
N TYR A 293 7.81 13.41 3.94
CA TYR A 293 8.86 14.36 3.67
C TYR A 293 10.10 13.66 3.13
N TRP A 294 10.46 14.01 1.89
CA TRP A 294 11.67 13.58 1.18
C TRP A 294 12.41 14.81 0.62
N GLY A 295 12.67 15.81 1.47
CA GLY A 295 13.15 17.14 1.04
C GLY A 295 12.02 18.11 0.63
N GLY A 296 10.77 17.64 0.65
CA GLY A 296 9.56 18.43 0.48
C GLY A 296 8.35 17.65 0.99
N PHE A 297 7.31 18.38 1.44
CA PHE A 297 6.08 17.79 1.98
C PHE A 297 5.11 17.38 0.88
N GLN A 298 4.71 16.10 0.90
CA GLN A 298 3.77 15.53 -0.04
C GLN A 298 2.75 14.67 0.70
N ARG A 299 1.51 14.66 0.23
CA ARG A 299 0.52 13.71 0.75
C ARG A 299 0.68 12.37 0.02
N PRO A 300 0.71 11.23 0.72
CA PRO A 300 0.76 9.92 0.08
C PRO A 300 -0.53 9.62 -0.71
N ASN A 301 -1.64 10.24 -0.33
CA ASN A 301 -2.95 10.18 -0.97
C ASN A 301 -3.83 11.35 -0.47
N ASP A 302 -5.02 11.51 -1.04
CA ASP A 302 -5.97 12.54 -0.61
C ASP A 302 -6.93 12.03 0.50
N ILE A 303 -6.54 11.00 1.24
CA ILE A 303 -7.35 10.42 2.31
C ILE A 303 -7.17 11.25 3.58
N ILE A 304 -8.30 11.69 4.14
CA ILE A 304 -8.39 12.28 5.46
C ILE A 304 -8.98 11.23 6.39
N THR A 305 -8.31 10.99 7.51
CA THR A 305 -8.66 9.92 8.46
C THR A 305 -9.32 10.49 9.70
N THR A 306 -10.23 9.73 10.32
CA THR A 306 -10.83 10.13 11.59
C THR A 306 -9.77 10.17 12.69
N ARG A 307 -9.64 11.32 13.36
CA ARG A 307 -8.77 11.54 14.50
C ARG A 307 -9.55 11.29 15.80
N ARG A 308 -8.96 10.55 16.75
CA ARG A 308 -9.63 10.30 18.04
C ARG A 308 -9.65 11.58 18.86
N ALA A 309 -10.74 11.80 19.61
CA ALA A 309 -10.88 12.99 20.46
C ALA A 309 -9.78 13.09 21.54
N GLU A 310 -9.26 11.94 21.98
CA GLU A 310 -8.22 11.84 23.00
C GLU A 310 -6.80 12.02 22.45
N THR A 311 -6.61 11.99 21.12
CA THR A 311 -5.30 12.16 20.50
C THR A 311 -4.75 13.52 20.90
N ARG A 312 -3.56 13.53 21.49
CA ARG A 312 -2.86 14.74 21.91
C ARG A 312 -1.78 15.10 20.89
N THR A 313 -1.53 16.39 20.77
CA THR A 313 -0.48 16.91 19.90
C THR A 313 0.83 17.11 20.67
N VAL A 314 1.93 17.01 19.94
CA VAL A 314 3.28 17.36 20.38
C VAL A 314 3.70 18.64 19.66
N ASP A 315 4.24 19.59 20.41
CA ASP A 315 4.97 20.71 19.82
C ASP A 315 6.44 20.32 19.65
N LEU A 316 6.92 20.23 18.41
CA LEU A 316 8.31 19.89 18.09
C LEU A 316 9.32 20.93 18.60
N ALA A 317 8.87 22.13 18.98
CA ALA A 317 9.74 23.16 19.56
C ALA A 317 10.27 22.79 20.95
N ILE A 318 9.61 21.87 21.68
CA ILE A 318 10.04 21.44 23.02
C ILE A 318 11.17 20.40 22.97
N LEU A 319 11.50 19.89 21.77
CA LEU A 319 12.49 18.84 21.59
C LEU A 319 13.90 19.42 21.71
N ASP A 320 14.67 18.92 22.68
CA ASP A 320 16.11 19.15 22.76
C ASP A 320 16.81 18.19 21.79
N VAL A 321 16.97 18.67 20.55
CA VAL A 321 17.56 17.90 19.45
C VAL A 321 19.00 17.49 19.76
N GLU A 322 19.75 18.28 20.53
CA GLU A 322 21.12 17.95 20.90
C GLU A 322 21.17 16.85 21.96
N ALA A 323 20.32 16.94 22.99
CA ALA A 323 20.24 15.91 24.02
C ALA A 323 19.75 14.58 23.44
N ILE A 324 18.75 14.61 22.56
CA ILE A 324 18.27 13.44 21.83
C ILE A 324 19.39 12.85 20.95
N GLY A 325 20.16 13.71 20.26
CA GLY A 325 21.31 13.31 19.44
C GLY A 325 22.39 12.56 20.22
N LYS A 326 22.63 12.93 21.49
CA LYS A 326 23.57 12.21 22.37
C LYS A 326 23.08 10.81 22.73
N VAL A 327 21.79 10.64 22.98
CA VAL A 327 21.20 9.31 23.24
C VAL A 327 21.21 8.47 21.99
N LEU A 328 20.86 9.06 20.85
CA LEU A 328 20.86 8.44 19.53
C LEU A 328 22.22 7.80 19.19
N ALA A 329 23.31 8.53 19.38
CA ALA A 329 24.67 8.03 19.14
C ALA A 329 25.01 6.80 20.00
N ASN A 330 24.39 6.67 21.17
CA ASN A 330 24.58 5.56 22.10
C ASN A 330 23.48 4.48 22.03
N ALA A 331 22.41 4.70 21.26
CA ALA A 331 21.23 3.83 21.25
C ALA A 331 21.55 2.38 20.84
N PRO A 332 22.41 2.11 19.83
CA PRO A 332 22.82 0.74 19.50
C PRO A 332 23.52 0.02 20.66
N ALA A 333 24.38 0.73 21.39
CA ALA A 333 25.08 0.18 22.55
C ALA A 333 24.12 -0.07 23.73
N LEU A 334 23.19 0.85 23.99
CA LEU A 334 22.18 0.73 25.05
C LEU A 334 21.25 -0.45 24.83
N THR A 335 20.83 -0.67 23.57
CA THR A 335 19.90 -1.76 23.22
C THR A 335 20.58 -3.12 23.08
N LYS A 336 21.92 -3.18 23.11
CA LYS A 336 22.72 -4.41 22.93
C LYS A 336 22.39 -5.17 21.65
N VAL A 337 21.89 -4.48 20.62
CA VAL A 337 21.62 -5.08 19.29
C VAL A 337 22.97 -5.20 18.56
N PRO A 338 23.43 -6.42 18.24
CA PRO A 338 24.71 -6.60 17.54
C PRO A 338 24.67 -5.95 16.15
N GLY A 339 25.61 -5.04 15.88
CA GLY A 339 25.62 -4.27 14.62
C GLY A 339 24.37 -3.43 14.43
N GLY A 340 23.69 -3.02 15.52
CA GLY A 340 22.46 -2.26 15.47
C GLY A 340 22.66 -0.89 14.83
N VAL A 341 21.73 -0.50 13.96
CA VAL A 341 21.61 0.83 13.38
C VAL A 341 20.28 1.44 13.77
N VAL A 342 20.22 2.77 13.84
CA VAL A 342 18.96 3.47 14.16
C VAL A 342 18.07 3.46 12.92
N ASP A 343 16.89 2.87 13.06
CA ASP A 343 15.90 2.68 12.00
C ASP A 343 14.92 3.87 11.93
N SER A 344 14.38 4.24 13.08
CA SER A 344 13.43 5.35 13.22
C SER A 344 13.58 6.07 14.55
N ILE A 345 13.19 7.34 14.55
CA ILE A 345 12.96 8.15 15.74
C ILE A 345 11.51 8.61 15.66
N ASP A 346 10.69 8.13 16.59
CA ASP A 346 9.26 8.39 16.65
C ASP A 346 8.97 9.41 17.78
N PHE A 347 8.24 10.47 17.46
CA PHE A 347 7.79 11.51 18.39
C PHE A 347 6.27 11.49 18.46
N SER A 348 5.74 11.22 19.64
CA SER A 348 4.29 11.13 19.86
C SER A 348 3.97 11.40 21.33
N VAL A 349 2.69 11.57 21.64
CA VAL A 349 2.23 11.55 23.03
C VAL A 349 1.98 10.11 23.46
N ASP A 350 2.39 9.79 24.68
CA ASP A 350 2.24 8.45 25.22
C ASP A 350 0.78 8.17 25.56
N ASP A 351 0.07 7.37 24.77
CA ASP A 351 -1.34 7.09 25.04
C ASP A 351 -1.55 6.16 26.23
N SER A 352 -0.60 5.24 26.51
CA SER A 352 -0.82 4.17 27.52
C SER A 352 0.46 3.57 28.13
N GLY A 353 1.62 4.14 27.86
CA GLY A 353 2.92 3.63 28.26
C GLY A 353 3.39 4.12 29.62
N ILE A 354 4.67 4.51 29.68
CA ILE A 354 5.42 4.80 30.91
C ILE A 354 5.06 6.18 31.46
N ALA A 355 4.72 7.12 30.58
CA ALA A 355 4.48 8.51 30.89
C ALA A 355 3.18 8.97 30.23
N PRO A 356 2.03 8.35 30.59
CA PRO A 356 0.77 8.55 29.89
C PRO A 356 0.41 10.02 29.81
N GLY A 357 0.11 10.47 28.60
CA GLY A 357 -0.27 11.82 28.30
C GLY A 357 0.87 12.82 28.17
N ARG A 358 2.12 12.38 28.26
CA ARG A 358 3.31 13.21 28.05
C ARG A 358 3.92 12.94 26.68
N PRO A 359 4.53 13.96 26.03
CA PRO A 359 5.33 13.75 24.83
C PRO A 359 6.50 12.83 25.13
N LEU A 360 6.75 11.88 24.23
CA LEU A 360 7.86 10.94 24.29
C LEU A 360 8.62 10.94 22.96
N VAL A 361 9.84 10.45 23.02
CA VAL A 361 10.63 10.09 21.85
C VAL A 361 11.02 8.63 21.98
N GLU A 362 10.75 7.84 20.95
CA GLU A 362 11.15 6.43 20.86
C GLU A 362 12.20 6.28 19.76
N ILE A 363 13.40 5.83 20.12
CA ILE A 363 14.45 5.50 19.17
C ILE A 363 14.40 3.99 18.94
N ARG A 364 14.21 3.57 17.69
CA ARG A 364 14.23 2.16 17.29
C ARG A 364 15.56 1.80 16.67
N VAL A 365 16.13 0.70 17.13
CA VAL A 365 17.37 0.12 16.61
C VAL A 365 17.06 -1.25 16.05
N ASN A 366 17.51 -1.52 14.83
CA ASN A 366 17.40 -2.84 14.22
C ASN A 366 18.75 -3.31 13.66
N ASN A 367 18.82 -4.56 13.22
CA ASN A 367 19.92 -5.06 12.42
C ASN A 367 19.41 -5.92 11.26
N GLU A 368 20.32 -6.29 10.36
CA GLU A 368 20.02 -7.15 9.19
C GLU A 368 19.48 -8.54 9.57
N ARG A 369 19.69 -8.97 10.82
CA ARG A 369 19.19 -10.24 11.34
C ARG A 369 17.76 -10.15 11.88
N GLY A 370 17.11 -8.98 11.76
CA GLY A 370 15.76 -8.72 12.26
C GLY A 370 15.68 -8.62 13.79
N GLN A 371 16.83 -8.53 14.47
CA GLN A 371 16.86 -8.26 15.89
C GLN A 371 16.61 -6.77 16.11
N TYR A 372 15.79 -6.43 17.10
CA TYR A 372 15.43 -5.05 17.36
C TYR A 372 15.53 -4.73 18.86
N GLY A 373 15.78 -3.47 19.13
CA GLY A 373 15.73 -2.86 20.45
C GLY A 373 15.13 -1.47 20.33
N ARG A 374 14.73 -0.90 21.46
CA ARG A 374 14.22 0.47 21.47
C ARG A 374 14.56 1.20 22.75
N VAL A 375 14.71 2.50 22.67
CA VAL A 375 14.95 3.39 23.80
C VAL A 375 13.85 4.43 23.82
N GLN A 376 13.14 4.55 24.93
CA GLN A 376 12.21 5.65 25.16
C GLN A 376 12.86 6.72 26.03
N LEU A 377 12.64 7.97 25.67
CA LEU A 377 13.20 9.14 26.32
C LEU A 377 12.22 10.31 26.33
N THR A 378 12.45 11.27 27.22
CA THR A 378 11.69 12.52 27.29
C THR A 378 12.14 13.49 26.19
N PRO A 379 11.35 14.52 25.83
CA PRO A 379 11.77 15.57 24.90
C PRO A 379 13.10 16.26 25.26
N ALA A 380 13.50 16.22 26.53
CA ALA A 380 14.75 16.78 27.03
C ALA A 380 15.95 15.81 26.89
N GLY A 381 15.77 14.63 26.31
CA GLY A 381 16.83 13.64 26.15
C GLY A 381 17.03 12.69 27.32
N GLU A 382 16.16 12.70 28.34
CA GLU A 382 16.30 11.81 29.50
C GLU A 382 15.77 10.41 29.18
N VAL A 383 16.60 9.38 29.33
CA VAL A 383 16.21 7.99 29.07
C VAL A 383 15.21 7.51 30.12
N LEU A 384 14.01 7.14 29.68
CA LEU A 384 12.95 6.59 30.53
C LEU A 384 13.04 5.07 30.63
N LYS A 385 13.25 4.39 29.49
CA LYS A 385 13.31 2.93 29.45
C LYS A 385 14.05 2.42 28.22
N VAL A 386 14.76 1.32 28.41
CA VAL A 386 15.46 0.61 27.34
C VAL A 386 14.88 -0.78 27.23
N TRP A 387 14.56 -1.19 26.00
CA TRP A 387 14.28 -2.56 25.64
C TRP A 387 15.47 -3.08 24.85
N GLU A 388 16.16 -4.03 25.46
CA GLU A 388 17.29 -4.71 24.85
C GLU A 388 16.82 -5.67 23.75
N VAL A 389 17.80 -6.11 22.95
CA VAL A 389 17.64 -7.03 21.83
C VAL A 389 16.70 -8.20 22.15
N ARG A 390 15.72 -8.43 21.27
CA ARG A 390 14.79 -9.56 21.35
C ARG A 390 15.05 -10.62 20.29
#